data_AF-A0A7Y4KPL2-F1
#
_entry.id   AF-A0A7Y4KPL2-F1
#
_cell.length_a   1.000
_cell.length_b   1.000
_cell.length_c   1.000
_cell.angle_alpha   90.00
_cell.angle_beta   90.00
_cell.angle_gamma   90.00
#
_symmetry.space_group_name_H-M   'P 1'
#
loop_
_entity.id
_entity.type
_entity.pdbx_description
1 polymer ?
#
loop_
_entity_poly.entity_id
_entity_poly.type
_entity_poly.pdbx_seq_one_letter_code
_entity_poly.pdbx_strand_id
1 'polypeptide(L)'
;MKPTSVNDRGFTLLEVMIASALGVIVLTTGLVVGTQMQKRALFEEQTMVAQITGRAVKEQLTSDLSRAGAGMGNTPISFSDTNLSSALMVWSKPDLKTAVGTTLTPDPDFVPAPTEELKSDAIQVYWGSTRDMLTLRTCGGTTMRDTTDALGKTFCTTVSPSAALATGGSVPVVFVSGGNKLACPGTLDSVDTAGAKLTLKTPFTSSYCLNADTWKPDTTAKDPENWLALRLDGAAYRVNWKGNIPTLEYQSPGMTTWAVLSRDVEQMTVREGVMDFDTLKTSLDWYPGDNSYNVGVQHPPISQCTRALFDSKACFLGKALDGTDIPKPATDEELIRQLRQRVRLLEVSLVIRTRRVNQDAVLTGTDEEGYARDGYKRRRFTFMVEPRNFASVGLVRLKLKEEASK
;
A
#
# COMPACT_ATOMS: atom_id res chain seq x y z
N MET A 1 -76.36 -55.94 27.42
CA MET A 1 -75.55 -54.88 26.82
C MET A 1 -74.24 -55.49 26.36
N LYS A 2 -74.02 -55.59 25.05
CA LYS A 2 -72.77 -56.06 24.44
C LYS A 2 -71.91 -54.84 24.07
N PRO A 3 -70.58 -54.90 24.21
CA PRO A 3 -69.71 -53.82 23.75
C PRO A 3 -69.70 -53.82 22.22
N THR A 4 -69.84 -52.64 21.63
CA THR A 4 -69.61 -52.38 20.21
C THR A 4 -68.12 -52.46 19.91
N SER A 5 -67.68 -53.54 19.23
CA SER A 5 -66.37 -53.57 18.59
C SER A 5 -66.44 -52.73 17.32
N VAL A 6 -65.63 -51.70 17.23
CA VAL A 6 -65.40 -50.92 16.01
C VAL A 6 -64.88 -51.89 14.94
N ASN A 7 -65.58 -51.95 13.81
CA ASN A 7 -65.21 -52.76 12.65
C ASN A 7 -63.77 -52.52 12.22
N ASP A 8 -63.00 -53.60 12.06
CA ASP A 8 -61.82 -53.67 11.21
C ASP A 8 -62.20 -53.24 9.79
N ARG A 9 -61.92 -51.98 9.44
CA ARG A 9 -61.89 -51.54 8.05
C ARG A 9 -60.50 -51.84 7.52
N GLY A 10 -60.38 -52.96 6.81
CA GLY A 10 -59.19 -53.26 6.02
C GLY A 10 -58.95 -52.14 5.00
N PHE A 11 -57.74 -51.60 5.01
CA PHE A 11 -57.27 -50.56 4.08
C PHE A 11 -57.51 -51.01 2.63
N THR A 12 -58.17 -50.17 1.85
CA THR A 12 -58.32 -50.44 0.42
C THR A 12 -56.95 -50.32 -0.27
N LEU A 13 -56.66 -51.17 -1.25
CA LEU A 13 -55.38 -51.15 -2.00
C LEU A 13 -55.09 -49.75 -2.58
N LEU A 14 -56.14 -48.99 -2.88
CA LEU A 14 -56.11 -47.61 -3.36
C LEU A 14 -55.63 -46.62 -2.27
N GLU A 15 -56.03 -46.77 -1.01
CA GLU A 15 -55.53 -45.95 0.10
C GLU A 15 -54.04 -46.20 0.36
N VAL A 16 -53.57 -47.45 0.26
CA VAL A 16 -52.13 -47.76 0.42
C VAL A 16 -51.32 -47.16 -0.74
N MET A 17 -51.85 -47.18 -1.97
CA MET A 17 -51.21 -46.52 -3.10
C MET A 17 -51.15 -45.00 -2.93
N ILE A 18 -52.24 -44.35 -2.49
CA ILE A 18 -52.23 -42.90 -2.22
C ILE A 18 -51.28 -42.56 -1.07
N ALA A 19 -51.29 -43.32 0.02
CA ALA A 19 -50.40 -43.09 1.16
C ALA A 19 -48.91 -43.27 0.79
N SER A 20 -48.58 -44.28 -0.02
CA SER A 20 -47.21 -44.49 -0.51
C SER A 20 -46.76 -43.38 -1.47
N ALA A 21 -47.63 -42.93 -2.39
CA ALA A 21 -47.34 -41.83 -3.31
C ALA A 21 -47.14 -40.51 -2.57
N LEU A 22 -48.01 -40.19 -1.60
CA LEU A 22 -47.84 -39.01 -0.73
C LEU A 22 -46.58 -39.10 0.12
N GLY A 23 -46.25 -40.29 0.64
CA GLY A 23 -45.00 -40.52 1.39
C GLY A 23 -43.74 -40.22 0.57
N VAL A 24 -43.70 -40.67 -0.70
CA VAL A 24 -42.58 -40.38 -1.61
C VAL A 24 -42.50 -38.88 -1.94
N ILE A 25 -43.63 -38.22 -2.17
CA ILE A 25 -43.66 -36.77 -2.44
C ILE A 25 -43.15 -35.98 -1.22
N VAL A 26 -43.56 -36.35 -0.01
CA VAL A 26 -43.12 -35.69 1.23
C VAL A 26 -41.63 -35.92 1.50
N LEU A 27 -41.13 -37.14 1.27
CA LEU A 27 -39.70 -37.45 1.42
C LEU A 27 -38.83 -36.70 0.41
N THR A 28 -39.27 -36.65 -0.86
CA THR A 28 -38.54 -35.94 -1.92
C THR A 28 -38.54 -34.43 -1.67
N THR A 29 -39.68 -33.84 -1.28
CA THR A 29 -39.72 -32.41 -0.89
C THR A 29 -38.89 -32.14 0.36
N GLY A 30 -38.90 -33.02 1.37
CA GLY A 30 -38.06 -32.91 2.56
C GLY A 30 -36.56 -32.92 2.24
N LEU A 31 -36.12 -33.82 1.34
CA LEU A 31 -34.73 -33.88 0.86
C LEU A 31 -34.34 -32.62 0.05
N VAL A 32 -35.22 -32.13 -0.82
CA VAL A 32 -34.98 -30.90 -1.59
C VAL A 32 -34.85 -29.69 -0.64
N VAL A 33 -35.74 -29.55 0.34
CA VAL A 33 -35.66 -28.45 1.31
C VAL A 33 -34.42 -28.59 2.20
N GLY A 34 -34.08 -29.80 2.66
CA GLY A 34 -32.88 -30.06 3.45
C GLY A 34 -31.58 -29.69 2.70
N THR A 35 -31.47 -30.09 1.43
CA THR A 35 -30.32 -29.76 0.59
C THR A 35 -30.25 -28.26 0.25
N GLN A 36 -31.38 -27.59 0.06
CA GLN A 36 -31.45 -26.14 -0.11
C GLN A 36 -30.99 -25.39 1.16
N MET A 37 -31.40 -25.85 2.35
CA MET A 37 -30.96 -25.27 3.62
C MET A 37 -29.47 -25.49 3.88
N GLN A 38 -28.93 -26.68 3.60
CA GLN A 38 -27.50 -26.94 3.71
C GLN A 38 -26.69 -26.05 2.74
N LYS A 39 -27.14 -25.90 1.49
CA LYS A 39 -26.50 -25.01 0.53
C LYS A 39 -26.50 -23.57 1.04
N ARG A 40 -27.63 -23.09 1.59
CA ARG A 40 -27.73 -21.73 2.14
C ARG A 40 -26.80 -21.51 3.33
N ALA A 41 -26.75 -22.45 4.28
CA ALA A 41 -25.87 -22.36 5.44
C ALA A 41 -24.39 -22.29 5.03
N LEU A 42 -23.96 -23.11 4.07
CA LEU A 42 -22.60 -23.06 3.54
C LEU A 42 -22.31 -21.77 2.78
N PHE A 43 -23.28 -21.23 2.04
CA PHE A 43 -23.13 -19.92 1.42
C PHE A 43 -22.96 -18.83 2.48
N GLU A 44 -23.76 -18.83 3.54
CA GLU A 44 -23.66 -17.86 4.62
C GLU A 44 -22.29 -17.94 5.29
N GLU A 45 -21.79 -19.14 5.60
CA GLU A 45 -20.45 -19.35 6.14
C GLU A 45 -19.35 -18.79 5.22
N GLN A 46 -19.37 -19.12 3.92
CA GLN A 46 -18.40 -18.61 2.95
C GLN A 46 -18.42 -17.09 2.84
N THR A 47 -19.61 -16.50 2.91
CA THR A 47 -19.74 -15.04 2.88
C THR A 47 -19.19 -14.38 4.14
N MET A 48 -19.34 -15.03 5.30
CA MET A 48 -18.78 -14.56 6.57
C MET A 48 -17.25 -14.64 6.56
N VAL A 49 -16.69 -15.76 6.08
CA VAL A 49 -15.23 -15.94 5.95
C VAL A 49 -14.62 -14.87 5.04
N ALA A 50 -15.19 -14.64 3.86
CA ALA A 50 -14.71 -13.59 2.94
C ALA A 50 -14.69 -12.20 3.58
N GLN A 51 -15.72 -11.87 4.37
CA GLN A 51 -15.83 -10.57 5.05
C GLN A 51 -14.83 -10.43 6.19
N ILE A 52 -14.62 -11.49 6.98
CA ILE A 52 -13.63 -11.49 8.07
C ILE A 52 -12.22 -11.35 7.50
N THR A 53 -11.88 -12.15 6.48
CA THR A 53 -10.56 -12.06 5.82
C THR A 53 -10.37 -10.67 5.20
N GLY A 54 -11.37 -10.14 4.50
CA GLY A 54 -11.28 -8.80 3.91
C GLY A 54 -11.13 -7.69 4.94
N ARG A 55 -11.81 -7.79 6.07
CA ARG A 55 -11.65 -6.86 7.18
C ARG A 55 -10.26 -6.94 7.80
N ALA A 56 -9.75 -8.14 8.08
CA ALA A 56 -8.44 -8.32 8.69
C ALA A 56 -7.31 -7.79 7.78
N VAL A 57 -7.36 -8.11 6.48
CA VAL A 57 -6.39 -7.62 5.50
C VAL A 57 -6.50 -6.09 5.34
N LYS A 58 -7.71 -5.55 5.29
CA LYS A 58 -7.94 -4.09 5.26
C LYS A 58 -7.34 -3.40 6.49
N GLU A 59 -7.57 -3.92 7.69
CA GLU A 59 -7.05 -3.33 8.94
C GLU A 59 -5.52 -3.32 8.94
N GLN A 60 -4.87 -4.42 8.51
CA GLN A 60 -3.42 -4.49 8.37
C GLN A 60 -2.87 -3.48 7.35
N LEU A 61 -3.40 -3.48 6.11
CA LEU A 61 -2.97 -2.55 5.07
C LEU A 61 -3.21 -1.09 5.48
N THR A 62 -4.37 -0.78 6.06
CA THR A 62 -4.69 0.58 6.52
C THR A 62 -3.73 1.03 7.62
N SER A 63 -3.37 0.14 8.56
CA SER A 63 -2.40 0.45 9.62
C SER A 63 -1.06 0.88 9.04
N ASP A 64 -0.52 0.11 8.09
CA ASP A 64 0.80 0.40 7.49
C ASP A 64 0.75 1.60 6.54
N LEU A 65 -0.26 1.66 5.65
CA LEU A 65 -0.42 2.75 4.69
C LEU A 65 -0.66 4.10 5.38
N SER A 66 -1.41 4.13 6.49
CA SER A 66 -1.65 5.38 7.24
C SER A 66 -0.39 5.93 7.91
N ARG A 67 0.58 5.05 8.20
CA ARG A 67 1.89 5.41 8.76
C ARG A 67 2.90 5.83 7.71
N ALA A 68 2.66 5.53 6.42
CA ALA A 68 3.57 5.91 5.34
C ALA A 68 3.97 7.39 5.47
N GLY A 69 5.28 7.63 5.45
CA GLY A 69 5.83 8.97 5.64
C GLY A 69 5.81 9.51 7.05
N ALA A 70 5.52 8.73 8.11
CA ALA A 70 5.63 9.24 9.48
C ALA A 70 7.03 9.81 9.74
N GLY A 71 7.10 11.02 10.29
CA GLY A 71 8.35 11.74 10.55
C GLY A 71 9.12 12.26 9.32
N MET A 72 8.83 11.78 8.11
CA MET A 72 9.53 12.15 6.87
C MET A 72 8.63 12.82 5.81
N GLY A 73 7.31 12.77 5.99
CA GLY A 73 6.35 13.21 4.99
C GLY A 73 6.45 12.42 3.70
N ASN A 74 6.28 13.11 2.58
CA ASN A 74 6.47 12.55 1.25
C ASN A 74 7.82 12.94 0.63
N THR A 75 8.80 13.26 1.47
CA THR A 75 10.17 13.57 1.04
C THR A 75 10.80 12.33 0.36
N PRO A 76 11.43 12.47 -0.81
CA PRO A 76 12.08 11.34 -1.46
C PRO A 76 13.31 10.87 -0.68
N ILE A 77 13.53 9.56 -0.67
CA ILE A 77 14.57 8.83 0.05
C ILE A 77 15.64 8.39 -0.96
N SER A 78 16.90 8.74 -0.73
CA SER A 78 18.02 8.38 -1.60
C SER A 78 18.78 7.18 -1.07
N PHE A 79 18.33 5.96 -1.40
CA PHE A 79 19.01 4.72 -1.04
C PHE A 79 20.33 4.51 -1.82
N SER A 80 20.43 5.07 -3.03
CA SER A 80 21.68 5.20 -3.80
C SER A 80 21.47 6.24 -4.90
N ASP A 81 22.51 6.54 -5.67
CA ASP A 81 22.39 7.46 -6.83
C ASP A 81 21.39 6.96 -7.88
N THR A 82 21.20 5.65 -7.98
CA THR A 82 20.26 5.02 -8.92
C THR A 82 18.98 4.53 -8.25
N ASN A 83 18.85 4.65 -6.93
CA ASN A 83 17.65 4.24 -6.18
C ASN A 83 17.13 5.40 -5.34
N LEU A 84 16.28 6.20 -5.97
CA LEU A 84 15.47 7.24 -5.34
C LEU A 84 14.05 6.70 -5.18
N SER A 85 13.62 6.57 -3.93
CA SER A 85 12.32 6.04 -3.55
C SER A 85 11.47 7.13 -2.90
N SER A 86 10.16 6.95 -2.84
CA SER A 86 9.27 7.79 -2.02
C SER A 86 8.78 7.00 -0.81
N ALA A 87 8.24 7.69 0.20
CA ALA A 87 7.63 7.03 1.36
C ALA A 87 6.49 6.07 0.99
N LEU A 88 5.88 6.28 -0.17
CA LEU A 88 4.90 5.41 -0.79
C LEU A 88 5.30 5.16 -2.24
N MET A 89 5.37 3.89 -2.62
CA MET A 89 5.60 3.47 -3.98
C MET A 89 4.59 2.38 -4.37
N VAL A 90 3.95 2.59 -5.50
CA VAL A 90 3.05 1.64 -6.13
C VAL A 90 3.60 1.32 -7.52
N TRP A 91 3.65 0.04 -7.86
CA TRP A 91 3.96 -0.43 -9.20
C TRP A 91 2.78 -1.18 -9.77
N SER A 92 2.37 -0.78 -10.97
CA SER A 92 1.26 -1.43 -11.67
C SER A 92 1.73 -2.73 -12.28
N LYS A 93 1.15 -3.84 -11.82
CA LYS A 93 1.37 -5.19 -12.36
C LYS A 93 2.84 -5.55 -12.64
N PRO A 94 3.78 -5.33 -11.70
CA PRO A 94 5.21 -5.55 -11.95
C PRO A 94 5.54 -7.04 -12.08
N ASP A 95 6.62 -7.35 -12.82
CA ASP A 95 7.24 -8.68 -12.75
C ASP A 95 8.31 -8.70 -11.65
N LEU A 96 7.93 -9.21 -10.49
CA LEU A 96 8.81 -9.32 -9.33
C LEU A 96 9.80 -10.48 -9.42
N LYS A 97 9.67 -11.38 -10.42
CA LYS A 97 10.64 -12.45 -10.63
C LYS A 97 11.98 -11.90 -11.12
N THR A 98 11.91 -10.90 -11.97
CA THR A 98 13.07 -10.25 -12.60
C THR A 98 13.29 -8.81 -12.12
N ALA A 99 12.38 -8.29 -11.28
CA ALA A 99 12.28 -6.89 -10.87
C ALA A 99 12.15 -5.89 -12.03
N VAL A 100 11.58 -6.32 -13.16
CA VAL A 100 11.31 -5.41 -14.28
C VAL A 100 10.18 -4.46 -13.89
N GLY A 101 10.44 -3.15 -14.04
CA GLY A 101 9.47 -2.09 -13.77
C GLY A 101 9.27 -1.78 -12.28
N THR A 102 10.20 -2.18 -11.40
CA THR A 102 10.14 -1.93 -9.96
C THR A 102 11.53 -1.81 -9.33
N THR A 103 11.61 -1.21 -8.13
CA THR A 103 12.83 -1.17 -7.31
C THR A 103 12.83 -2.25 -6.23
N LEU A 104 11.78 -3.07 -6.15
CA LEU A 104 11.75 -4.26 -5.29
C LEU A 104 12.80 -5.27 -5.74
N THR A 105 13.40 -5.97 -4.78
CA THR A 105 14.42 -6.98 -5.06
C THR A 105 13.81 -8.13 -5.89
N PRO A 106 14.50 -8.61 -6.94
CA PRO A 106 14.06 -9.78 -7.69
C PRO A 106 13.87 -10.99 -6.77
N ASP A 107 12.79 -11.73 -6.99
CA ASP A 107 12.48 -12.93 -6.21
C ASP A 107 12.22 -14.13 -7.13
N PRO A 108 13.15 -15.10 -7.20
CA PRO A 108 12.99 -16.31 -8.00
C PRO A 108 11.75 -17.15 -7.66
N ASP A 109 11.24 -17.05 -6.42
CA ASP A 109 10.05 -17.75 -5.93
C ASP A 109 8.74 -17.06 -6.30
N PHE A 110 8.79 -15.85 -6.88
CA PHE A 110 7.62 -15.15 -7.38
C PHE A 110 7.10 -15.82 -8.65
N VAL A 111 5.81 -16.15 -8.62
CA VAL A 111 5.06 -16.66 -9.77
C VAL A 111 3.99 -15.63 -10.12
N PRO A 112 4.01 -15.07 -11.35
CA PRO A 112 3.01 -14.10 -11.77
C PRO A 112 1.62 -14.74 -11.89
N ALA A 113 0.59 -13.89 -11.90
CA ALA A 113 -0.78 -14.33 -12.12
C ALA A 113 -0.93 -15.06 -13.47
N PRO A 114 -1.82 -16.08 -13.55
CA PRO A 114 -2.01 -16.86 -14.77
C PRO A 114 -2.64 -16.06 -15.93
N THR A 115 -3.32 -14.95 -15.63
CA THR A 115 -3.96 -14.08 -16.63
C THR A 115 -3.69 -12.60 -16.33
N GLU A 116 -3.76 -11.74 -17.36
CA GLU A 116 -3.56 -10.29 -17.24
C GLU A 116 -4.58 -9.59 -16.33
N GLU A 117 -5.80 -10.13 -16.29
CA GLU A 117 -6.90 -9.63 -15.47
C GLU A 117 -6.65 -9.84 -13.98
N LEU A 118 -5.89 -10.88 -13.62
CA LEU A 118 -5.59 -11.27 -12.23
C LEU A 118 -4.25 -10.72 -11.74
N LYS A 119 -3.47 -10.06 -12.62
CA LYS A 119 -2.25 -9.38 -12.20
C LYS A 119 -2.55 -8.32 -11.15
N SER A 120 -1.73 -8.31 -10.12
CA SER A 120 -1.84 -7.41 -8.98
C SER A 120 -0.74 -6.37 -9.00
N ASP A 121 -1.03 -5.22 -8.42
CA ASP A 121 -0.06 -4.19 -8.14
C ASP A 121 0.80 -4.61 -6.94
N ALA A 122 1.99 -4.03 -6.84
CA ALA A 122 2.85 -4.16 -5.68
C ALA A 122 2.97 -2.82 -4.97
N ILE A 123 2.98 -2.86 -3.64
CA ILE A 123 3.10 -1.66 -2.81
C ILE A 123 4.37 -1.80 -1.97
N GLN A 124 5.12 -0.72 -1.86
CA GLN A 124 6.14 -0.56 -0.84
C GLN A 124 5.94 0.77 -0.13
N VAL A 125 5.99 0.73 1.19
CA VAL A 125 5.89 1.91 2.05
C VAL A 125 7.08 1.99 3.00
N TYR A 126 7.43 3.21 3.34
CA TYR A 126 8.46 3.54 4.30
C TYR A 126 7.92 4.58 5.28
N TRP A 127 8.36 4.50 6.53
CA TRP A 127 8.08 5.49 7.54
C TRP A 127 9.21 5.59 8.56
N GLY A 128 9.33 6.76 9.17
CA GLY A 128 10.25 7.00 10.28
C GLY A 128 9.53 6.80 11.60
N SER A 129 10.03 5.90 12.45
CA SER A 129 9.52 5.77 13.81
C SER A 129 9.94 6.98 14.63
N THR A 130 8.94 7.71 15.14
CA THR A 130 9.13 8.91 15.96
C THR A 130 9.37 8.59 17.43
N ARG A 131 9.14 7.34 17.86
CA ARG A 131 9.26 6.93 19.27
C ARG A 131 10.66 7.15 19.83
N ASP A 132 11.68 6.84 19.02
CA ASP A 132 13.08 6.85 19.41
C ASP A 132 13.89 7.86 18.58
N MET A 133 13.25 8.93 18.11
CA MET A 133 13.89 9.91 17.22
C MET A 133 14.98 10.72 17.94
N LEU A 134 15.99 11.13 17.17
CA LEU A 134 17.05 12.03 17.64
C LEU A 134 17.07 13.29 16.79
N THR A 135 17.17 14.44 17.46
CA THR A 135 17.39 15.72 16.77
C THR A 135 18.88 15.94 16.56
N LEU A 136 19.26 16.23 15.32
CA LEU A 136 20.61 16.59 14.95
C LEU A 136 20.84 18.08 15.22
N ARG A 137 22.10 18.42 15.53
CA ARG A 137 22.57 19.80 15.65
C ARG A 137 23.85 19.98 14.85
N THR A 138 24.20 21.22 14.59
CA THR A 138 25.45 21.50 13.89
C THR A 138 26.67 21.13 14.76
N CYS A 139 27.60 20.38 14.18
CA CYS A 139 28.94 20.19 14.69
C CYS A 139 29.70 21.51 14.54
N GLY A 140 30.05 22.15 15.67
CA GLY A 140 30.80 23.39 15.67
C GLY A 140 30.14 24.56 14.92
N GLY A 141 28.82 24.54 14.74
CA GLY A 141 28.05 25.65 14.14
C GLY A 141 27.90 25.63 12.63
N THR A 142 28.44 24.66 11.89
CA THR A 142 28.49 24.72 10.41
C THR A 142 27.69 23.65 9.67
N THR A 143 27.73 22.40 10.13
CA THR A 143 27.08 21.26 9.44
C THR A 143 26.64 20.21 10.45
N MET A 144 25.59 19.45 10.16
CA MET A 144 25.12 18.37 11.04
C MET A 144 26.09 17.19 11.11
N ARG A 145 26.97 17.07 10.10
CA ARG A 145 27.99 16.01 9.99
C ARG A 145 29.30 16.47 10.61
N ASP A 146 29.97 15.59 11.34
CA ASP A 146 31.28 15.89 11.90
C ASP A 146 32.33 15.88 10.78
N THR A 147 32.85 17.05 10.42
CA THR A 147 33.86 17.20 9.36
C THR A 147 35.25 16.74 9.79
N THR A 148 35.47 16.51 11.10
CA THR A 148 36.72 15.95 11.60
C THR A 148 36.80 14.44 11.40
N ASP A 149 35.65 13.78 11.18
CA ASP A 149 35.59 12.38 10.81
C ASP A 149 35.88 12.24 9.31
N ALA A 150 37.07 11.73 8.98
CA ALA A 150 37.52 11.50 7.61
C ALA A 150 36.62 10.51 6.83
N LEU A 151 35.88 9.63 7.54
CA LEU A 151 34.92 8.71 6.93
C LEU A 151 33.52 9.33 6.84
N GLY A 152 33.30 10.44 7.53
CA GLY A 152 32.05 11.17 7.65
C GLY A 152 30.85 10.27 7.98
N LYS A 153 31.01 9.40 8.95
CA LYS A 153 29.96 8.57 9.52
C LYS A 153 29.33 9.20 10.76
N THR A 154 29.99 10.20 11.34
CA THR A 154 29.56 10.81 12.59
C THR A 154 28.72 12.07 12.39
N PHE A 155 27.68 12.22 13.20
CA PHE A 155 26.75 13.33 13.22
C PHE A 155 26.61 13.86 14.64
N CYS A 156 26.41 15.17 14.80
CA CYS A 156 26.18 15.76 16.11
C CYS A 156 24.69 15.74 16.46
N THR A 157 24.37 15.33 17.68
CA THR A 157 23.00 15.32 18.22
C THR A 157 22.85 16.41 19.26
N THR A 158 21.61 16.68 19.70
CA THR A 158 21.37 17.43 20.94
C THR A 158 22.11 16.82 22.14
N VAL A 159 22.35 17.63 23.18
CA VAL A 159 23.04 17.19 24.40
C VAL A 159 22.24 16.08 25.07
N SER A 160 22.91 15.01 25.51
CA SER A 160 22.30 13.84 26.15
C SER A 160 21.20 13.17 25.30
N PRO A 161 21.50 12.71 24.06
CA PRO A 161 20.53 12.01 23.23
C PRO A 161 20.08 10.70 23.89
N SER A 162 18.88 10.23 23.54
CA SER A 162 18.43 8.90 23.95
C SER A 162 19.20 7.80 23.22
N ALA A 163 19.73 6.81 23.95
CA ALA A 163 20.33 5.63 23.34
C ALA A 163 19.30 4.68 22.70
N ALA A 164 17.99 4.94 22.88
CA ALA A 164 16.92 4.04 22.45
C ALA A 164 16.97 3.73 20.94
N LEU A 165 17.40 4.68 20.11
CA LEU A 165 17.52 4.49 18.66
C LEU A 165 18.47 3.35 18.29
N ALA A 166 19.59 3.21 19.02
CA ALA A 166 20.63 2.20 18.80
C ALA A 166 20.32 0.83 19.46
N THR A 167 19.18 0.70 20.14
CA THR A 167 18.82 -0.55 20.82
C THR A 167 18.53 -1.65 19.79
N GLY A 168 19.24 -2.78 19.90
CA GLY A 168 19.11 -3.93 19.01
C GLY A 168 20.25 -4.09 17.98
N GLY A 169 21.29 -3.26 18.03
CA GLY A 169 22.47 -3.38 17.17
C GLY A 169 22.36 -2.55 15.89
N SER A 170 22.63 -3.16 14.73
CA SER A 170 22.68 -2.50 13.42
C SER A 170 21.29 -2.10 12.95
N VAL A 171 20.83 -0.91 13.32
CA VAL A 171 19.45 -0.43 13.08
C VAL A 171 19.37 0.41 11.80
N PRO A 172 18.42 0.13 10.88
CA PRO A 172 18.17 1.02 9.75
C PRO A 172 17.61 2.37 10.25
N VAL A 173 18.22 3.46 9.81
CA VAL A 173 17.84 4.83 10.17
C VAL A 173 17.68 5.69 8.93
N VAL A 174 16.93 6.76 9.04
CA VAL A 174 16.76 7.76 7.99
C VAL A 174 16.91 9.15 8.58
N PHE A 175 17.70 9.96 7.89
CA PHE A 175 17.91 11.36 8.22
C PHE A 175 17.04 12.24 7.35
N VAL A 176 16.31 13.14 7.98
CA VAL A 176 15.34 14.03 7.32
C VAL A 176 15.44 15.43 7.88
N SER A 177 15.44 16.45 7.03
CA SER A 177 15.45 17.86 7.46
C SER A 177 14.08 18.53 7.43
N GLY A 178 13.09 17.88 6.80
CA GLY A 178 11.92 18.58 6.25
C GLY A 178 12.28 19.41 5.01
N GLY A 179 11.26 19.97 4.36
CA GLY A 179 11.42 20.76 3.13
C GLY A 179 11.75 19.94 1.88
N ASN A 180 12.47 20.55 0.94
CA ASN A 180 12.78 19.98 -0.39
C ASN A 180 14.06 19.13 -0.45
N LYS A 181 14.81 19.00 0.65
CA LYS A 181 16.02 18.16 0.71
C LYS A 181 15.65 16.67 0.72
N LEU A 182 16.50 15.82 0.15
CA LEU A 182 16.27 14.38 0.13
C LEU A 182 16.54 13.76 1.50
N ALA A 183 15.78 12.73 1.84
CA ALA A 183 16.04 11.90 3.00
C ALA A 183 17.19 10.94 2.74
N CYS A 184 18.06 10.77 3.73
CA CYS A 184 19.25 9.93 3.63
C CYS A 184 19.13 8.69 4.53
N PRO A 185 18.86 7.49 3.96
CA PRO A 185 18.82 6.25 4.73
C PRO A 185 20.24 5.75 5.02
N GLY A 186 20.47 5.24 6.22
CA GLY A 186 21.75 4.68 6.65
C GLY A 186 21.56 3.57 7.66
N THR A 187 22.67 3.05 8.18
CA THR A 187 22.65 2.03 9.24
C THR A 187 23.40 2.54 10.45
N LEU A 188 22.69 2.66 11.56
CA LEU A 188 23.22 3.13 12.83
C LEU A 188 24.14 2.07 13.45
N ASP A 189 25.26 2.52 13.99
CA ASP A 189 26.17 1.69 14.78
C ASP A 189 26.02 2.00 16.28
N SER A 190 26.12 3.27 16.64
CA SER A 190 26.12 3.71 18.03
C SER A 190 25.61 5.14 18.21
N VAL A 191 25.11 5.40 19.42
CA VAL A 191 24.75 6.74 19.91
C VAL A 191 25.58 6.99 21.17
N ASP A 192 26.49 7.94 21.10
CA ASP A 192 27.28 8.41 22.24
C ASP A 192 26.51 9.52 22.97
N THR A 193 25.96 9.15 24.13
CA THR A 193 25.13 10.05 24.93
C THR A 193 25.95 11.14 25.62
N ALA A 194 27.20 10.86 25.98
CA ALA A 194 28.09 11.80 26.64
C ALA A 194 28.72 12.76 25.62
N GLY A 195 29.16 12.24 24.48
CA GLY A 195 29.72 13.02 23.37
C GLY A 195 28.67 13.76 22.54
N ALA A 196 27.38 13.48 22.72
CA ALA A 196 26.28 14.00 21.91
C ALA A 196 26.50 13.77 20.41
N LYS A 197 26.83 12.52 20.08
CA LYS A 197 27.18 12.08 18.73
C LYS A 197 26.42 10.82 18.34
N LEU A 198 26.14 10.70 17.05
CA LEU A 198 25.59 9.52 16.42
C LEU A 198 26.57 9.05 15.35
N THR A 199 26.82 7.74 15.27
CA THR A 199 27.77 7.16 14.32
C THR A 199 27.12 6.09 13.47
N LEU A 200 27.28 6.19 12.16
CA LEU A 200 26.85 5.17 11.20
C LEU A 200 27.87 4.04 11.12
N LYS A 201 27.36 2.82 10.88
CA LYS A 201 28.18 1.63 10.66
C LYS A 201 28.96 1.74 9.35
N THR A 202 28.27 2.12 8.30
CA THR A 202 28.81 2.38 6.97
C THR A 202 28.42 3.78 6.50
N PRO A 203 29.24 4.43 5.66
CA PRO A 203 28.84 5.68 5.03
C PRO A 203 27.61 5.46 4.14
N PHE A 204 26.96 6.56 3.75
CA PHE A 204 25.90 6.52 2.75
C PHE A 204 26.42 6.01 1.41
N THR A 205 25.53 5.38 0.66
CA THR A 205 25.73 4.92 -0.72
C THR A 205 25.41 6.00 -1.75
N SER A 206 24.55 6.96 -1.40
CA SER A 206 24.17 8.09 -2.24
C SER A 206 25.21 9.22 -2.19
N SER A 207 25.65 9.69 -3.35
CA SER A 207 26.57 10.83 -3.49
C SER A 207 25.96 12.11 -2.91
N TYR A 208 24.64 12.30 -3.01
CA TYR A 208 23.92 13.41 -2.39
C TYR A 208 24.07 13.38 -0.87
N CYS A 209 23.88 12.21 -0.25
CA CYS A 209 24.00 12.03 1.19
C CYS A 209 25.46 12.06 1.67
N LEU A 210 26.43 11.72 0.80
CA LEU A 210 27.85 11.84 1.09
C LEU A 210 28.37 13.28 0.95
N ASN A 211 27.68 14.16 0.23
CA ASN A 211 28.10 15.55 0.07
C ASN A 211 27.91 16.31 1.39
N ALA A 212 28.99 16.91 1.91
CA ALA A 212 28.96 17.68 3.16
C ALA A 212 28.06 18.92 3.09
N ASP A 213 27.87 19.49 1.90
CA ASP A 213 27.01 20.67 1.69
C ASP A 213 25.54 20.37 1.93
N THR A 214 25.10 19.12 1.68
CA THR A 214 23.74 18.65 1.97
C THR A 214 23.36 18.85 3.44
N TRP A 215 24.34 18.69 4.33
CA TRP A 215 24.16 18.70 5.79
C TRP A 215 24.34 20.08 6.41
N LYS A 216 24.57 21.11 5.60
CA LYS A 216 24.59 22.49 6.07
C LYS A 216 23.14 22.99 6.28
N PRO A 217 22.89 23.77 7.33
CA PRO A 217 21.61 24.46 7.45
C PRO A 217 21.46 25.42 6.27
N ASP A 218 20.29 25.42 5.64
CA ASP A 218 20.01 26.39 4.57
C ASP A 218 19.81 27.78 5.20
N THR A 219 20.79 28.66 4.99
CA THR A 219 20.76 30.05 5.47
C THR A 219 19.79 30.94 4.68
N THR A 220 19.24 30.44 3.59
CA THR A 220 18.30 31.12 2.68
C THR A 220 16.88 30.58 2.74
N ALA A 221 16.64 29.48 3.49
CA ALA A 221 15.36 28.79 3.47
C ALA A 221 14.20 29.63 4.03
N LYS A 222 13.12 29.68 3.24
CA LYS A 222 11.78 30.12 3.68
C LYS A 222 11.04 29.03 4.48
N ASP A 223 11.56 27.79 4.48
CA ASP A 223 11.00 26.64 5.17
C ASP A 223 11.80 26.31 6.44
N PRO A 224 11.15 25.91 7.56
CA PRO A 224 11.86 25.51 8.78
C PRO A 224 12.60 24.18 8.56
N GLU A 225 13.94 24.22 8.57
CA GLU A 225 14.77 23.00 8.56
C GLU A 225 14.98 22.46 9.97
N ASN A 226 14.60 21.21 10.19
CA ASN A 226 14.86 20.50 11.43
C ASN A 226 15.37 19.08 11.12
N TRP A 227 16.67 18.86 11.30
CA TRP A 227 17.29 17.58 11.02
C TRP A 227 17.00 16.57 12.12
N LEU A 228 16.35 15.48 11.73
CA LEU A 228 15.97 14.37 12.59
C LEU A 228 16.60 13.08 12.06
N ALA A 229 17.06 12.23 12.96
CA ALA A 229 17.38 10.84 12.71
C ALA A 229 16.25 9.98 13.27
N LEU A 230 15.61 9.19 12.41
CA LEU A 230 14.48 8.33 12.72
C LEU A 230 14.86 6.89 12.43
N ARG A 231 14.31 5.91 13.17
CA ARG A 231 14.40 4.51 12.74
C ARG A 231 13.59 4.35 11.47
N LEU A 232 14.19 3.78 10.43
CA LEU A 232 13.54 3.55 9.15
C LEU A 232 12.84 2.20 9.20
N ASP A 233 11.51 2.25 9.18
CA ASP A 233 10.63 1.11 9.04
C ASP A 233 9.87 1.21 7.71
N GLY A 234 9.03 0.22 7.43
CA GLY A 234 8.39 0.06 6.14
C GLY A 234 7.61 -1.25 6.02
N ALA A 235 7.05 -1.49 4.85
CA ALA A 235 6.39 -2.73 4.50
C ALA A 235 6.32 -2.86 2.98
N ALA A 236 6.37 -4.08 2.47
CA ALA A 236 6.03 -4.35 1.09
C ALA A 236 4.94 -5.43 0.99
N TYR A 237 4.08 -5.28 -0.02
CA TYR A 237 2.93 -6.14 -0.27
C TYR A 237 2.90 -6.55 -1.74
N ARG A 238 2.60 -7.83 -1.98
CA ARG A 238 2.40 -8.39 -3.33
C ARG A 238 1.47 -9.58 -3.30
N VAL A 239 0.90 -9.94 -4.45
CA VAL A 239 0.17 -11.20 -4.62
C VAL A 239 1.01 -12.17 -5.44
N ASN A 240 1.33 -13.33 -4.88
CA ASN A 240 2.11 -14.39 -5.50
C ASN A 240 1.22 -15.58 -5.86
N TRP A 241 1.37 -16.15 -7.06
CA TRP A 241 0.53 -17.25 -7.58
C TRP A 241 1.23 -18.61 -7.55
N LYS A 242 2.12 -18.83 -6.58
CA LYS A 242 2.86 -20.09 -6.43
C LYS A 242 1.89 -21.28 -6.29
N GLY A 243 2.06 -22.29 -7.15
CA GLY A 243 1.21 -23.47 -7.17
C GLY A 243 -0.25 -23.21 -7.58
N ASN A 244 -0.52 -22.13 -8.34
CA ASN A 244 -1.86 -21.70 -8.74
C ASN A 244 -2.77 -21.30 -7.55
N ILE A 245 -2.14 -20.89 -6.45
CA ILE A 245 -2.81 -20.38 -5.25
C ILE A 245 -2.34 -18.93 -5.07
N PRO A 246 -3.19 -17.92 -5.29
CA PRO A 246 -2.86 -16.54 -5.01
C PRO A 246 -2.70 -16.38 -3.51
N THR A 247 -1.61 -15.72 -3.16
CA THR A 247 -1.22 -15.51 -1.77
C THR A 247 -0.80 -14.07 -1.65
N LEU A 248 -1.53 -13.29 -0.85
CA LEU A 248 -1.07 -11.97 -0.42
C LEU A 248 0.07 -12.19 0.56
N GLU A 249 1.22 -11.66 0.18
CA GLU A 249 2.46 -11.75 0.91
C GLU A 249 2.86 -10.39 1.44
N TYR A 250 3.47 -10.39 2.62
CA TYR A 250 3.95 -9.24 3.35
C TYR A 250 5.45 -9.39 3.62
N GLN A 251 6.20 -8.33 3.38
CA GLN A 251 7.61 -8.25 3.75
C GLN A 251 7.82 -7.10 4.72
N SER A 252 8.32 -7.44 5.91
CA SER A 252 8.73 -6.47 6.92
C SER A 252 10.11 -5.87 6.58
N PRO A 253 10.47 -4.70 7.12
CA PRO A 253 11.77 -4.09 6.88
C PRO A 253 12.91 -4.98 7.35
N GLY A 254 13.96 -5.07 6.54
CA GLY A 254 15.14 -5.87 6.88
C GLY A 254 14.95 -7.39 6.77
N MET A 255 13.73 -7.88 6.49
CA MET A 255 13.48 -9.29 6.21
C MET A 255 13.77 -9.57 4.73
N THR A 256 14.48 -10.66 4.45
CA THR A 256 14.74 -11.12 3.07
C THR A 256 13.64 -12.05 2.55
N THR A 257 12.74 -12.50 3.42
CA THR A 257 11.69 -13.47 3.12
C THR A 257 10.30 -12.86 3.20
N TRP A 258 9.42 -13.28 2.30
CA TRP A 258 8.02 -12.91 2.30
C TRP A 258 7.21 -13.80 3.24
N ALA A 259 6.40 -13.18 4.09
CA ALA A 259 5.46 -13.86 4.97
C ALA A 259 4.08 -13.96 4.31
N VAL A 260 3.39 -15.07 4.51
CA VAL A 260 2.02 -15.26 4.01
C VAL A 260 1.04 -14.53 4.90
N LEU A 261 0.34 -13.54 4.35
CA LEU A 261 -0.72 -12.80 5.05
C LEU A 261 -2.10 -13.43 4.81
N SER A 262 -2.41 -13.79 3.55
CA SER A 262 -3.67 -14.45 3.20
C SER A 262 -3.53 -15.28 1.93
N ARG A 263 -4.25 -16.40 1.85
CA ARG A 263 -4.34 -17.28 0.65
C ARG A 263 -5.63 -17.09 -0.16
N ASP A 264 -6.46 -16.15 0.26
CA ASP A 264 -7.77 -15.89 -0.32
C ASP A 264 -7.80 -14.59 -1.13
N VAL A 265 -6.79 -13.73 -0.97
CA VAL A 265 -6.66 -12.50 -1.76
C VAL A 265 -6.08 -12.88 -3.13
N GLU A 266 -6.90 -12.74 -4.14
CA GLU A 266 -6.60 -13.10 -5.53
C GLU A 266 -5.97 -11.95 -6.30
N GLN A 267 -6.42 -10.74 -6.00
CA GLN A 267 -5.94 -9.53 -6.65
C GLN A 267 -5.86 -8.36 -5.68
N MET A 268 -4.81 -7.54 -5.84
CA MET A 268 -4.69 -6.22 -5.23
C MET A 268 -4.46 -5.19 -6.34
N THR A 269 -5.30 -4.17 -6.43
CA THR A 269 -5.09 -3.02 -7.30
C THR A 269 -5.12 -1.73 -6.51
N VAL A 270 -4.37 -0.73 -6.96
CA VAL A 270 -4.17 0.52 -6.22
C VAL A 270 -4.29 1.71 -7.15
N ARG A 271 -5.00 2.74 -6.68
CA ARG A 271 -5.05 4.06 -7.31
C ARG A 271 -4.47 5.09 -6.37
N GLU A 272 -3.63 5.95 -6.93
CA GLU A 272 -2.93 7.03 -6.24
C GLU A 272 -3.66 8.34 -6.54
N GLY A 273 -4.22 8.97 -5.51
CA GLY A 273 -4.85 10.29 -5.60
C GLY A 273 -3.82 11.39 -5.43
N VAL A 274 -3.56 12.13 -6.51
CA VAL A 274 -2.57 13.18 -6.62
C VAL A 274 -3.26 14.54 -6.47
N MET A 275 -2.69 15.41 -5.63
CA MET A 275 -3.16 16.78 -5.46
C MET A 275 -2.49 17.71 -6.48
N ASP A 276 -3.30 18.52 -7.16
CA ASP A 276 -2.83 19.71 -7.85
C ASP A 276 -2.99 20.95 -6.95
N PHE A 277 -2.01 21.86 -7.02
CA PHE A 277 -2.00 23.11 -6.27
C PHE A 277 -2.65 24.28 -7.01
N ASP A 278 -3.09 24.10 -8.27
CA ASP A 278 -3.80 25.12 -9.04
C ASP A 278 -5.15 25.49 -8.38
N THR A 279 -5.92 24.48 -7.97
CA THR A 279 -7.24 24.69 -7.37
C THR A 279 -7.19 24.73 -5.83
N LEU A 280 -7.94 25.67 -5.22
CA LEU A 280 -8.14 25.71 -3.75
C LEU A 280 -9.06 24.59 -3.25
N LYS A 281 -9.70 23.85 -4.17
CA LYS A 281 -10.52 22.69 -3.85
C LYS A 281 -9.60 21.48 -3.71
N THR A 282 -9.85 20.67 -2.70
CA THR A 282 -9.19 19.37 -2.47
C THR A 282 -9.58 18.32 -3.51
N SER A 283 -9.68 18.67 -4.79
CA SER A 283 -9.91 17.71 -5.86
C SER A 283 -8.62 16.95 -6.13
N LEU A 284 -8.73 15.63 -6.11
CA LEU A 284 -7.63 14.72 -6.39
C LEU A 284 -7.79 14.16 -7.78
N ASP A 285 -6.70 14.15 -8.54
CA ASP A 285 -6.60 13.43 -9.81
C ASP A 285 -6.10 12.02 -9.53
N TRP A 286 -6.81 11.02 -10.03
CA TRP A 286 -6.57 9.62 -9.69
C TRP A 286 -5.74 8.92 -10.77
N TYR A 287 -4.68 8.24 -10.36
CA TYR A 287 -3.78 7.48 -11.21
C TYR A 287 -3.80 5.99 -10.83
N PRO A 288 -4.20 5.06 -11.72
CA PRO A 288 -4.89 5.30 -12.98
C PRO A 288 -6.32 5.82 -12.78
N GLY A 289 -6.86 6.49 -13.79
CA GLY A 289 -8.23 7.00 -13.71
C GLY A 289 -8.56 8.10 -14.71
N ASP A 290 -9.65 8.81 -14.41
CA ASP A 290 -10.11 9.92 -15.21
C ASP A 290 -9.18 11.11 -15.08
N ASN A 291 -8.97 11.81 -16.19
CA ASN A 291 -8.08 12.95 -16.28
C ASN A 291 -8.88 14.24 -16.35
N SER A 292 -8.78 15.04 -15.29
CA SER A 292 -9.50 16.32 -15.20
C SER A 292 -8.95 17.38 -16.17
N TYR A 293 -7.67 17.31 -16.56
CA TYR A 293 -7.06 18.25 -17.50
C TYR A 293 -7.32 17.91 -18.96
N ASN A 294 -7.61 16.64 -19.26
CA ASN A 294 -7.88 16.16 -20.60
C ASN A 294 -8.81 14.94 -20.56
N VAL A 295 -10.12 15.19 -20.61
CA VAL A 295 -11.18 14.16 -20.52
C VAL A 295 -11.03 13.06 -21.59
N GLY A 296 -10.37 13.33 -22.71
CA GLY A 296 -10.13 12.35 -23.78
C GLY A 296 -8.96 11.39 -23.54
N VAL A 297 -8.16 11.58 -22.48
CA VAL A 297 -6.93 10.81 -22.23
C VAL A 297 -6.84 10.40 -20.76
N GLN A 298 -7.00 9.11 -20.46
CA GLN A 298 -6.93 8.61 -19.09
C GLN A 298 -5.54 8.76 -18.46
N HIS A 299 -5.50 8.97 -17.15
CA HIS A 299 -4.29 8.87 -16.37
C HIS A 299 -3.82 7.40 -16.33
N PRO A 300 -2.57 7.10 -16.74
CA PRO A 300 -1.99 5.79 -16.51
C PRO A 300 -1.64 5.64 -15.02
N PRO A 301 -1.23 4.45 -14.55
CA PRO A 301 -0.58 4.32 -13.26
C PRO A 301 0.68 5.18 -13.19
N ILE A 302 0.99 5.79 -12.04
CA ILE A 302 2.16 6.68 -11.90
C ILE A 302 3.46 5.97 -12.27
N SER A 303 3.59 4.68 -11.95
CA SER A 303 4.73 3.85 -12.33
C SER A 303 4.97 3.69 -13.84
N GLN A 304 3.98 4.00 -14.68
CA GLN A 304 4.05 3.92 -16.14
C GLN A 304 4.06 5.31 -16.80
N CYS A 305 4.18 6.37 -16.00
CA CYS A 305 4.30 7.72 -16.54
C CYS A 305 5.63 7.92 -17.26
N THR A 306 5.55 8.48 -18.46
CA THR A 306 6.72 8.85 -19.27
C THR A 306 6.65 10.32 -19.65
N ARG A 307 7.78 10.91 -20.03
CA ARG A 307 7.86 12.30 -20.50
C ARG A 307 7.00 12.56 -21.73
N ALA A 308 6.72 11.56 -22.56
CA ALA A 308 5.81 11.71 -23.70
C ALA A 308 4.36 11.99 -23.23
N LEU A 309 3.95 11.37 -22.11
CA LEU A 309 2.63 11.51 -21.51
C LEU A 309 2.45 12.81 -20.72
N PHE A 310 3.54 13.55 -20.49
CA PHE A 310 3.47 14.89 -19.90
C PHE A 310 2.77 15.87 -20.85
N ASP A 311 3.09 15.83 -22.15
CA ASP A 311 2.58 16.81 -23.13
C ASP A 311 1.09 16.59 -23.44
N SER A 312 0.61 15.35 -23.39
CA SER A 312 -0.81 15.01 -23.52
C SER A 312 -1.63 15.30 -22.24
N LYS A 313 -0.96 15.79 -21.19
CA LYS A 313 -1.45 15.97 -19.82
C LYS A 313 -1.90 14.67 -19.13
N ALA A 314 -1.53 13.51 -19.65
CA ALA A 314 -1.83 12.22 -19.03
C ALA A 314 -0.98 11.97 -17.77
N CYS A 315 0.20 12.58 -17.69
CA CYS A 315 1.06 12.57 -16.50
C CYS A 315 1.44 14.01 -16.12
N PHE A 316 0.42 14.87 -16.00
CA PHE A 316 0.63 16.28 -15.73
C PHE A 316 0.89 16.53 -14.24
N LEU A 317 1.87 17.37 -13.93
CA LEU A 317 2.24 17.71 -12.56
C LEU A 317 1.39 18.83 -11.95
N GLY A 318 0.56 19.51 -12.75
CA GLY A 318 -0.22 20.65 -12.27
C GLY A 318 0.65 21.91 -12.08
N LYS A 319 0.24 22.76 -11.14
CA LYS A 319 1.00 23.96 -10.76
C LYS A 319 1.90 23.74 -9.55
N ALA A 320 2.94 24.55 -9.44
CA ALA A 320 3.80 24.62 -8.27
C ALA A 320 3.09 25.30 -7.10
N LEU A 321 3.73 25.29 -5.92
CA LEU A 321 3.18 25.89 -4.69
C LEU A 321 2.87 27.38 -4.79
N ASP A 322 3.61 28.07 -5.63
CA ASP A 322 3.49 29.50 -5.93
C ASP A 322 2.52 29.79 -7.08
N GLY A 323 1.85 28.75 -7.62
CA GLY A 323 0.93 28.86 -8.73
C GLY A 323 1.60 28.91 -10.11
N THR A 324 2.93 28.78 -10.18
CA THR A 324 3.65 28.77 -11.47
C THR A 324 3.54 27.43 -12.18
N ASP A 325 3.73 27.45 -13.50
CA ASP A 325 3.82 26.21 -14.28
C ASP A 325 5.10 25.46 -13.94
N ILE A 326 4.95 24.16 -13.65
CA ILE A 326 6.10 23.29 -13.41
C ILE A 326 6.70 22.94 -14.78
N PRO A 327 8.00 23.21 -15.01
CA PRO A 327 8.64 22.84 -16.25
C PRO A 327 8.63 21.32 -16.40
N LYS A 328 8.54 20.87 -17.66
CA LYS A 328 8.62 19.44 -17.99
C LYS A 328 9.91 18.83 -17.40
N PRO A 329 9.81 17.77 -16.59
CA PRO A 329 10.97 17.08 -16.03
C PRO A 329 11.97 16.59 -17.08
N ALA A 330 13.24 16.47 -16.67
CA ALA A 330 14.32 16.06 -17.58
C ALA A 330 14.31 14.55 -17.87
N THR A 331 13.89 13.72 -16.91
CA THR A 331 13.79 12.26 -17.05
C THR A 331 12.43 11.72 -16.61
N ASP A 332 12.11 10.48 -17.01
CA ASP A 332 10.86 9.81 -16.64
C ASP A 332 10.81 9.56 -15.12
N GLU A 333 11.95 9.19 -14.52
CA GLU A 333 12.07 8.93 -13.07
C GLU A 333 11.82 10.20 -12.26
N GLU A 334 12.28 11.35 -12.75
CA GLU A 334 12.02 12.63 -12.11
C GLU A 334 10.53 12.98 -12.13
N LEU A 335 9.85 12.75 -13.26
CA LEU A 335 8.40 12.95 -13.39
C LEU A 335 7.63 12.07 -12.40
N ILE A 336 7.95 10.77 -12.39
CA ILE A 336 7.34 9.79 -11.47
C ILE A 336 7.56 10.21 -10.01
N ARG A 337 8.77 10.65 -9.67
CA ARG A 337 9.11 11.14 -8.32
C ARG A 337 8.26 12.35 -7.94
N GLN A 338 8.18 13.36 -8.81
CA GLN A 338 7.43 14.58 -8.52
C GLN A 338 5.92 14.33 -8.42
N LEU A 339 5.37 13.40 -9.22
CA LEU A 339 3.98 12.94 -9.08
C LEU A 339 3.78 12.23 -7.73
N ARG A 340 4.68 11.31 -7.36
CA ARG A 340 4.58 10.59 -6.08
C ARG A 340 4.63 11.53 -4.88
N GLN A 341 5.45 12.58 -4.90
CA GLN A 341 5.49 13.62 -3.85
C GLN A 341 4.14 14.34 -3.64
N ARG A 342 3.27 14.35 -4.66
CA ARG A 342 1.96 14.98 -4.67
C ARG A 342 0.82 14.04 -4.32
N VAL A 343 1.08 12.75 -4.12
CA VAL A 343 0.08 11.79 -3.64
C VAL A 343 -0.40 12.21 -2.25
N ARG A 344 -1.72 12.13 -2.02
CA ARG A 344 -2.37 12.46 -0.74
C ARG A 344 -3.34 11.37 -0.27
N LEU A 345 -3.85 10.57 -1.18
CA LEU A 345 -4.82 9.52 -0.89
C LEU A 345 -4.48 8.26 -1.68
N LEU A 346 -4.77 7.11 -1.11
CA LEU A 346 -4.71 5.83 -1.79
C LEU A 346 -6.09 5.20 -1.79
N GLU A 347 -6.49 4.63 -2.91
CA GLU A 347 -7.62 3.72 -3.00
C GLU A 347 -7.07 2.33 -3.29
N VAL A 348 -7.28 1.40 -2.36
CA VAL A 348 -6.86 -0.01 -2.50
C VAL A 348 -8.10 -0.85 -2.73
N SER A 349 -8.08 -1.65 -3.79
CA SER A 349 -9.11 -2.62 -4.12
C SER A 349 -8.54 -4.03 -4.02
N LEU A 350 -9.19 -4.86 -3.20
CA LEU A 350 -8.83 -6.26 -3.01
C LEU A 350 -9.93 -7.14 -3.58
N VAL A 351 -9.56 -8.18 -4.32
CA VAL A 351 -10.48 -9.24 -4.75
C VAL A 351 -10.22 -10.46 -3.91
N ILE A 352 -11.22 -10.88 -3.14
CA ILE A 352 -11.14 -12.05 -2.27
C ILE A 352 -11.95 -13.17 -2.88
N ARG A 353 -11.31 -14.33 -3.04
CA ARG A 353 -11.94 -15.53 -3.57
C ARG A 353 -12.30 -16.50 -2.45
N THR A 354 -13.47 -17.12 -2.56
CA THR A 354 -13.89 -18.25 -1.73
C THR A 354 -14.31 -19.41 -2.60
N ARG A 355 -14.00 -20.64 -2.18
CA ARG A 355 -14.35 -21.86 -2.93
C ARG A 355 -15.87 -22.07 -2.92
N ARG A 356 -16.49 -22.33 -4.07
CA ARG A 356 -17.91 -22.73 -4.13
C ARG A 356 -18.07 -24.20 -3.72
N VAL A 357 -19.19 -24.51 -3.08
CA VAL A 357 -19.55 -25.89 -2.66
C VAL A 357 -19.80 -26.81 -3.86
N ASN A 358 -20.39 -26.29 -4.94
CA ASN A 358 -20.71 -27.07 -6.14
C ASN A 358 -19.77 -26.69 -7.28
N GLN A 359 -18.55 -27.24 -7.29
CA GLN A 359 -17.61 -27.05 -8.40
C GLN A 359 -18.06 -27.77 -9.69
N ASP A 360 -18.91 -28.80 -9.55
CA ASP A 360 -19.36 -29.60 -10.70
C ASP A 360 -20.54 -28.97 -11.46
N ALA A 361 -21.19 -27.96 -10.88
CA ALA A 361 -22.31 -27.23 -11.49
C ALA A 361 -21.87 -25.86 -12.06
N VAL A 362 -20.60 -25.74 -12.46
CA VAL A 362 -20.02 -24.51 -12.98
C VAL A 362 -20.57 -24.23 -14.38
N LEU A 363 -21.46 -23.25 -14.45
CA LEU A 363 -21.91 -22.65 -15.71
C LEU A 363 -20.76 -21.80 -16.28
N THR A 364 -20.40 -22.02 -17.55
CA THR A 364 -19.45 -21.17 -18.27
C THR A 364 -19.97 -19.74 -18.36
N GLY A 365 -19.10 -18.74 -18.17
CA GLY A 365 -19.44 -17.32 -18.27
C GLY A 365 -18.89 -16.49 -17.12
N THR A 366 -19.36 -15.24 -17.01
CA THR A 366 -18.97 -14.30 -15.95
C THR A 366 -20.06 -14.15 -14.89
N ASP A 367 -19.67 -13.80 -13.66
CA ASP A 367 -20.59 -13.39 -12.60
C ASP A 367 -21.00 -11.91 -12.75
N GLU A 368 -21.87 -11.45 -11.84
CA GLU A 368 -22.39 -10.07 -11.84
C GLU A 368 -21.28 -9.02 -11.63
N GLU A 369 -20.15 -9.40 -11.05
CA GLU A 369 -18.98 -8.55 -10.85
C GLU A 369 -17.97 -8.65 -12.02
N GLY A 370 -18.30 -9.44 -13.06
CA GLY A 370 -17.51 -9.62 -14.27
C GLY A 370 -16.43 -10.69 -14.17
N TYR A 371 -16.37 -11.49 -13.09
CA TYR A 371 -15.34 -12.52 -12.93
C TYR A 371 -15.77 -13.87 -13.51
N ALA A 372 -14.79 -14.66 -13.94
CA ALA A 372 -15.03 -16.01 -14.44
C ALA A 372 -15.73 -16.90 -13.40
N ARG A 373 -16.76 -17.64 -13.84
CA ARG A 373 -17.38 -18.70 -13.05
C ARG A 373 -16.50 -19.95 -13.17
N ASP A 374 -15.56 -20.11 -12.25
CA ASP A 374 -14.52 -21.16 -12.26
C ASP A 374 -14.51 -22.00 -10.96
N GLY A 375 -15.67 -22.07 -10.29
CA GLY A 375 -15.78 -22.75 -8.99
C GLY A 375 -15.35 -21.89 -7.80
N TYR A 376 -15.01 -20.61 -8.02
CA TYR A 376 -14.81 -19.62 -6.97
C TYR A 376 -15.91 -18.55 -6.99
N LYS A 377 -16.16 -17.95 -5.83
CA LYS A 377 -16.94 -16.72 -5.70
C LYS A 377 -15.97 -15.61 -5.30
N ARG A 378 -16.02 -14.50 -6.02
CA ARG A 378 -15.17 -13.33 -5.76
C ARG A 378 -15.98 -12.22 -5.13
N ARG A 379 -15.32 -11.40 -4.34
CA ARG A 379 -15.88 -10.18 -3.76
C ARG A 379 -14.82 -9.10 -3.79
N ARG A 380 -15.19 -7.92 -4.29
CA ARG A 380 -14.33 -6.74 -4.25
C ARG A 380 -14.50 -5.97 -2.95
N PHE A 381 -13.38 -5.62 -2.32
CA PHE A 381 -13.30 -4.73 -1.17
C PHE A 381 -12.45 -3.52 -1.55
N THR A 382 -13.09 -2.36 -1.68
CA THR A 382 -12.41 -1.10 -1.95
C THR A 382 -12.42 -0.22 -0.70
N PHE A 383 -11.27 0.35 -0.36
CA PHE A 383 -11.15 1.28 0.75
C PHE A 383 -10.11 2.36 0.45
N MET A 384 -10.33 3.54 1.01
CA MET A 384 -9.42 4.66 0.88
C MET A 384 -8.61 4.85 2.16
N VAL A 385 -7.34 5.23 2.01
CA VAL A 385 -6.42 5.49 3.13
C VAL A 385 -5.68 6.80 2.88
N GLU A 386 -5.73 7.68 3.88
CA GLU A 386 -4.95 8.91 3.93
C GLU A 386 -3.67 8.69 4.74
N PRO A 387 -2.47 8.79 4.12
CA PRO A 387 -1.22 8.87 4.86
C PRO A 387 -1.20 10.16 5.67
N ARG A 388 -1.23 10.05 7.01
CA ARG A 388 -1.49 11.18 7.91
C ARG A 388 -0.46 12.32 7.81
N ASN A 389 0.74 12.02 7.33
CA ASN A 389 1.89 12.93 7.39
C ASN A 389 2.21 13.60 6.05
N PHE A 390 1.48 13.26 4.98
CA PHE A 390 1.72 13.84 3.65
C PHE A 390 1.24 15.29 3.54
N ALA A 391 0.36 15.74 4.44
CA ALA A 391 -0.11 17.12 4.53
C ALA A 391 0.73 18.00 5.48
N SER A 392 1.48 17.42 6.43
CA SER A 392 2.19 18.15 7.48
C SER A 392 3.68 18.35 7.19
N VAL A 393 4.29 17.48 6.38
CA VAL A 393 5.71 17.53 6.00
C VAL A 393 5.79 17.37 4.48
N GLY A 394 5.67 18.48 3.75
CA GLY A 394 5.65 18.45 2.29
C GLY A 394 5.10 19.73 1.66
N LEU A 395 4.96 19.70 0.34
CA LEU A 395 4.44 20.81 -0.45
C LEU A 395 3.03 21.20 0.05
N VAL A 396 2.94 22.28 0.82
CA VAL A 396 1.70 22.94 1.25
C VAL A 396 1.64 24.29 0.52
N ARG A 397 0.51 24.61 -0.11
CA ARG A 397 0.34 25.91 -0.81
C ARG A 397 0.62 27.04 0.18
N LEU A 398 1.66 27.83 -0.11
CA LEU A 398 1.91 29.07 0.62
C LEU A 398 0.69 29.96 0.36
N LYS A 399 -0.07 30.30 1.41
CA LYS A 399 -1.16 31.27 1.27
C LYS A 399 -0.57 32.54 0.65
N LEU A 400 -0.95 32.84 -0.59
CA LEU A 400 -0.75 34.17 -1.16
C LEU A 400 -1.45 35.14 -0.22
N LYS A 401 -0.66 36.01 0.40
CA LYS A 401 -1.08 36.99 1.41
C LYS A 401 -2.00 38.09 0.84
N GLU A 402 -2.46 37.96 -0.41
CA GLU A 402 -3.16 39.00 -1.17
C GLU A 402 -4.69 38.81 -1.24
N GLU A 403 -5.26 37.67 -0.83
CA GLU A 403 -6.72 37.47 -0.91
C GLU A 403 -7.48 37.74 0.41
N ALA A 404 -6.79 38.22 1.45
CA ALA A 404 -7.45 38.69 2.68
C ALA A 404 -7.95 40.15 2.59
N SER A 405 -7.86 40.78 1.41
CA SER A 405 -8.30 42.16 1.18
C SER A 405 -9.29 42.30 0.02
N LYS A 406 -10.21 41.36 -0.15
CA LYS A 406 -11.44 41.57 -0.92
C LYS A 406 -12.65 41.10 -0.15
#